data_AF-W7Z1Q5-F1
#
_entry.id   AF-W7Z1Q5-F1
#
_cell.length_a   1.000
_cell.length_b   1.000
_cell.length_c   1.000
_cell.angle_alpha   90.00
_cell.angle_beta   90.00
_cell.angle_gamma   90.00
#
_symmetry.space_group_name_H-M   'P 1'
#
loop_
_entity.id
_entity.type
_entity.pdbx_description
1 polymer ?
#
loop_
_entity_poly.entity_id
_entity_poly.type
_entity_poly.pdbx_seq_one_letter_code
_entity_poly.pdbx_strand_id
1 'polypeptide(L)' 'MTAKSKFDKGLEVVINSGRFKGFDGVVVDHFTATSKDSGKVEAGVTVENTSGEQRDAFDSRIKLL' A
#
# COMPACT_ATOMS: atom_id res chain seq x y z
N MET A 1 6.67 18.65 -3.05
CA MET A 1 7.25 17.50 -2.34
C MET A 1 6.48 16.26 -2.77
N THR A 2 7.09 15.38 -3.55
CA THR A 2 6.46 14.13 -3.99
C THR A 2 6.47 13.15 -2.82
N ALA A 3 5.31 12.67 -2.38
CA ALA A 3 5.26 11.63 -1.36
C ALA A 3 5.91 10.37 -1.95
N LYS A 4 6.97 9.87 -1.32
CA LYS A 4 7.66 8.65 -1.75
C LYS A 4 7.20 7.51 -0.85
N SER A 5 6.85 6.36 -1.45
CA SER A 5 6.49 5.19 -0.67
C SER A 5 7.67 4.70 0.17
N LYS A 6 7.36 4.22 1.38
CA LYS A 6 8.28 3.64 2.35
C LYS A 6 8.63 2.19 2.06
N PHE A 7 7.83 1.53 1.22
CA PHE A 7 8.01 0.15 0.82
C PHE A 7 8.58 0.12 -0.60
N ASP A 8 9.59 -0.72 -0.82
CA ASP A 8 10.14 -1.00 -2.15
C ASP A 8 9.38 -2.16 -2.82
N LYS A 9 9.46 -2.20 -4.15
CA LYS A 9 8.91 -3.29 -4.96
C LYS A 9 9.61 -4.61 -4.61
N GLY A 10 8.83 -5.69 -4.55
CA GLY A 10 9.31 -7.02 -4.17
C GLY A 10 9.27 -7.30 -2.65
N LEU A 11 8.88 -6.33 -1.81
CA LEU A 11 8.71 -6.56 -0.38
C LEU A 11 7.38 -7.25 -0.09
N GLU A 12 7.43 -8.25 0.80
CA GLU A 12 6.23 -8.87 1.38
C GLU A 12 5.66 -7.96 2.46
N VAL A 13 4.38 -7.61 2.27
CA VAL A 13 3.67 -6.69 3.14
C VAL A 13 2.26 -7.19 3.42
N VAL A 14 1.70 -6.73 4.53
CA VAL A 14 0.32 -6.98 4.91
C VAL A 14 -0.41 -5.67 5.18
N ILE A 15 -1.62 -5.56 4.64
CA ILE A 15 -2.53 -4.45 4.94
C ILE A 15 -3.06 -4.67 6.35
N ASN A 16 -2.62 -3.84 7.31
CA ASN A 16 -2.97 -4.00 8.72
C ASN A 16 -4.18 -3.14 9.14
N SER A 17 -4.67 -2.24 8.28
CA SER A 17 -5.86 -1.42 8.57
C SER A 17 -6.68 -1.06 7.33
N GLY A 18 -7.94 -0.67 7.54
CA GLY A 18 -8.86 -0.30 6.47
C GLY A 18 -9.69 -1.47 5.94
N ARG A 19 -10.26 -1.29 4.73
CA ARG A 19 -11.21 -2.23 4.11
C ARG A 19 -10.61 -3.59 3.78
N PHE A 20 -9.31 -3.62 3.48
CA PHE A 20 -8.58 -4.83 3.08
C PHE A 20 -7.65 -5.34 4.19
N LYS A 21 -8.00 -5.08 5.46
CA LYS A 21 -7.21 -5.56 6.60
C LYS A 21 -7.05 -7.09 6.53
N GLY A 22 -5.81 -7.55 6.65
CA GLY A 22 -5.45 -8.97 6.56
C GLY A 22 -5.07 -9.44 5.15
N PHE A 23 -5.06 -8.54 4.16
CA PHE A 23 -4.56 -8.86 2.83
C PHE A 23 -3.04 -8.79 2.81
N ASP A 24 -2.39 -9.92 2.62
CA ASP A 24 -0.95 -10.08 2.44
C ASP A 24 -0.56 -10.31 0.98
N GLY A 25 0.64 -9.89 0.63
CA GLY A 25 1.20 -10.08 -0.70
C GLY A 25 2.49 -9.30 -0.91
N VAL A 26 2.90 -9.16 -2.17
CA VAL A 26 4.15 -8.51 -2.57
C VAL A 26 3.86 -7.14 -3.18
N VAL A 27 4.68 -6.15 -2.87
CA VAL A 27 4.59 -4.83 -3.52
C VAL A 27 4.99 -4.92 -4.99
N VAL A 28 4.07 -4.60 -5.89
CA VAL A 28 4.30 -4.62 -7.35
C VAL A 28 4.38 -3.21 -7.95
N ASP A 29 3.68 -2.25 -7.37
CA ASP A 29 3.70 -0.87 -7.85
C ASP A 29 3.53 0.18 -6.75
N HIS A 30 3.88 1.43 -7.07
CA HIS A 30 3.77 2.57 -6.17
C HIS A 30 2.82 3.62 -6.76
N PHE A 31 2.00 4.22 -5.91
CA PHE A 31 1.14 5.33 -6.31
C PHE A 31 1.15 6.44 -5.27
N THR A 32 0.72 7.62 -5.70
CA THR A 32 0.47 8.76 -4.81
C THR A 32 -0.95 9.22 -5.01
N ALA A 33 -1.71 9.35 -3.93
CA ALA A 33 -3.07 9.84 -4.00
C ALA A 33 -3.36 10.82 -2.87
N THR A 34 -4.21 11.80 -3.15
CA THR A 34 -4.70 12.71 -2.12
C THR A 34 -5.70 11.99 -1.25
N SER A 35 -5.36 11.81 0.02
CA SER A 35 -6.24 11.22 1.00
C SER A 35 -7.41 12.15 1.25
N LYS A 36 -8.64 11.66 1.03
CA LYS A 36 -9.86 12.45 1.26
C LYS A 36 -10.05 12.79 2.74
N ASP A 37 -9.44 12.03 3.64
CA ASP A 37 -9.56 12.19 5.09
C ASP A 37 -8.66 13.32 5.60
N SER A 38 -7.40 13.36 5.13
CA SER A 38 -6.40 14.32 5.59
C SER A 38 -6.22 15.52 4.66
N GLY A 39 -6.74 15.46 3.43
CA GLY A 39 -6.52 16.45 2.36
C GLY A 39 -5.08 16.50 1.86
N LYS A 40 -4.22 15.56 2.29
CA LYS A 40 -2.78 15.54 1.97
C LYS A 40 -2.49 14.46 0.94
N VAL A 41 -1.45 14.71 0.14
CA VAL A 41 -0.88 13.69 -0.75
C VAL A 41 -0.18 12.66 0.11
N GLU A 42 -0.67 11.42 0.07
CA GLU A 42 -0.08 10.26 0.72
C GLU A 42 0.48 9.31 -0.34
N ALA A 43 1.58 8.65 0.01
CA ALA A 43 2.13 7.57 -0.80
C ALA A 43 1.48 6.24 -0.42
N GLY A 44 1.31 5.38 -1.41
CA GLY A 44 0.77 4.05 -1.25
C GLY A 44 1.42 3.08 -2.22
N VAL A 45 1.07 1.81 -2.05
CA VAL A 45 1.58 0.73 -2.88
C VAL A 45 0.46 -0.21 -3.28
N THR A 46 0.63 -0.81 -4.45
CA THR A 46 -0.19 -1.89 -4.96
C THR A 46 0.45 -3.20 -4.52
N VAL A 47 -0.31 -3.99 -3.76
CA VAL A 47 0.10 -5.29 -3.22
C VAL A 47 -0.60 -6.38 -4.02
N GLU A 48 0.16 -7.35 -4.53
CA GLU A 48 -0.34 -8.51 -5.27
C GLU A 48 -0.18 -9.78 -4.43
N ASN A 49 -1.25 -10.54 -4.25
CA ASN A 49 -1.19 -11.84 -3.56
C ASN A 49 -0.84 -12.98 -4.53
N THR A 50 -0.62 -14.18 -4.00
CA THR A 50 -0.29 -15.38 -4.81
C THR A 50 -1.39 -15.79 -5.79
N SER A 51 -2.61 -15.30 -5.60
CA SER A 51 -3.75 -15.55 -6.49
C SER A 51 -3.82 -14.54 -7.65
N GLY A 52 -2.91 -13.58 -7.72
CA GLY A 52 -2.90 -12.49 -8.71
C GLY A 52 -3.92 -11.40 -8.42
N GLU A 53 -4.51 -11.35 -7.23
CA GLU A 53 -5.35 -10.23 -6.83
C GLU A 53 -4.48 -9.06 -6.41
N GLN A 54 -4.82 -7.86 -6.89
CA GLN A 54 -4.13 -6.63 -6.54
C GLN A 54 -4.99 -5.74 -5.65
N ARG A 55 -4.37 -5.18 -4.61
CA ARG A 55 -4.99 -4.23 -3.69
C ARG A 55 -4.11 -3.03 -3.45
N ASP A 56 -4.71 -1.85 -3.57
CA ASP A 56 -4.06 -0.60 -3.26
C ASP A 56 -4.25 -0.24 -1.79
N ALA A 57 -3.15 0.08 -1.11
CA ALA A 57 -3.21 0.64 0.23
C ALA A 57 -2.15 1.73 0.41
N PHE A 58 -2.50 2.72 1.24
CA PHE A 58 -1.55 3.74 1.65
C PHE A 58 -0.51 3.15 2.60
N ASP A 59 0.71 3.68 2.56
CA ASP A 59 1.80 3.24 3.42
C ASP A 59 1.45 3.30 4.91
N SER A 60 0.61 4.26 5.29
CA SER A 60 0.11 4.43 6.66
C SER A 60 -0.74 3.24 7.14
N ARG A 61 -1.17 2.36 6.24
CA ARG A 61 -2.07 1.23 6.49
C ARG A 61 -1.40 -0.14 6.27
N ILE A 62 -0.14 -0.14 5.87
CA ILE A 62 0.62 -1.33 5.50
C ILE A 62 1.71 -1.59 6.54
N LYS A 63 2.05 -2.86 6.75
CA LYS A 63 3.20 -3.30 7.54
C LYS A 63 4.02 -4.31 6.75
N LEU A 64 5.33 -4.32 6.98
CA LEU A 64 6.20 -5.42 6.56
C LEU A 64 5.80 -6.69 7.32
N LEU A 65 5.87 -7.83 6.62
CA LEU A 65 5.76 -9.16 7.20
C LEU A 65 7.11 -9.60 7.81
#